data_AF-A0A1V3DD90-F1
#
_entry.id   AF-A0A1V3DD90-F1
#
_cell.length_a   1.000
_cell.length_b   1.000
_cell.length_c   1.000
_cell.angle_alpha   90.00
_cell.angle_beta   90.00
_cell.angle_gamma   90.00
#
_symmetry.space_group_name_H-M   'P 1'
#
loop_
_entity.id
_entity.type
_entity.pdbx_description
1 polymer ?
#
loop_
_entity_poly.entity_id
_entity_poly.type
_entity_poly.pdbx_seq_one_letter_code
_entity_poly.pdbx_strand_id
1 'polypeptide(L)'
;MNPLIPIAQMLNDAGVATLGQNLFINMMPISVTNGILLRNPINGTKIDHELKGHYNTEFKVIVRTTNYETGYKLMKKVFKLLTLDNHFVEGMHIKQCYPDNEPIEYPISEGNTLELASDFKIAFSEIT
;
A
#
# COMPACT_ATOMS: atom_id res chain seq x y z
N MET A 1 -7.69 -13.25 -5.33
CA MET A 1 -6.40 -13.01 -4.63
C MET A 1 -6.37 -11.65 -3.91
N ASN A 2 -5.59 -11.48 -2.82
CA ASN A 2 -5.36 -10.18 -2.16
C ASN A 2 -4.03 -9.57 -2.64
N PRO A 3 -4.00 -8.38 -3.28
CA PRO A 3 -2.78 -7.81 -3.84
C PRO A 3 -1.80 -7.31 -2.77
N LEU A 4 -2.22 -7.14 -1.51
CA LEU A 4 -1.39 -6.52 -0.48
C LEU A 4 -0.19 -7.36 -0.05
N ILE A 5 -0.26 -8.68 -0.13
CA ILE A 5 0.87 -9.54 0.24
C ILE A 5 2.04 -9.34 -0.74
N PRO A 6 1.85 -9.49 -2.06
CA PRO A 6 2.92 -9.18 -3.02
C PRO A 6 3.41 -7.73 -2.94
N ILE A 7 2.50 -6.76 -2.78
CA ILE A 7 2.89 -5.34 -2.64
C ILE A 7 3.75 -5.12 -1.39
N ALA A 8 3.39 -5.74 -0.26
CA ALA A 8 4.20 -5.66 0.95
C ALA A 8 5.57 -6.31 0.75
N GLN A 9 5.64 -7.44 0.04
CA GLN A 9 6.90 -8.10 -0.28
C GLN A 9 7.79 -7.21 -1.16
N MET A 10 7.23 -6.53 -2.17
CA MET A 10 7.99 -5.56 -2.98
C MET A 10 8.59 -4.42 -2.15
N LEU A 11 7.81 -3.85 -1.22
CA LEU A 11 8.30 -2.81 -0.31
C LEU A 11 9.42 -3.33 0.60
N ASN A 12 9.29 -4.57 1.08
CA ASN A 12 10.28 -5.25 1.90
C ASN A 12 11.59 -5.51 1.15
N ASP A 13 11.51 -6.08 -0.05
CA ASP A 13 12.68 -6.45 -0.84
C ASP A 13 13.44 -5.22 -1.37
N ALA A 14 12.73 -4.12 -1.59
CA ALA A 14 13.33 -2.83 -1.92
C ALA A 14 13.94 -2.10 -0.71
N GLY A 15 13.82 -2.65 0.50
CA GLY A 15 14.34 -2.04 1.73
C GLY A 15 13.63 -0.75 2.14
N VAL A 16 12.38 -0.54 1.69
CA VAL A 16 11.58 0.64 2.07
C VAL A 16 11.13 0.52 3.52
N ALA A 17 10.71 -0.68 3.93
CA ALA A 17 10.31 -1.03 5.29
C ALA A 17 10.34 -2.56 5.45
N THR A 18 10.49 -3.06 6.66
CA THR A 18 10.56 -4.49 6.99
C THR A 18 9.20 -5.02 7.41
N LEU A 19 8.74 -6.07 6.73
CA LEU A 19 7.45 -6.72 7.00
C LEU A 19 7.36 -7.21 8.46
N GLY A 20 6.27 -6.86 9.14
CA GLY A 20 6.02 -7.21 10.54
C GLY A 20 6.75 -6.36 11.59
N GLN A 21 7.66 -5.45 11.18
CA GLN A 21 8.34 -4.53 12.08
C GLN A 21 7.87 -3.09 11.91
N ASN A 22 7.94 -2.57 10.68
CA ASN A 22 7.49 -1.23 10.33
C ASN A 22 6.74 -1.21 8.99
N LEU A 23 6.33 -2.38 8.49
CA LEU A 23 5.42 -2.57 7.37
C LEU A 23 4.33 -3.57 7.78
N PHE A 24 3.06 -3.16 7.63
CA PHE A 24 1.92 -3.91 8.13
C PHE A 24 0.79 -3.98 7.10
N ILE A 25 -0.06 -5.00 7.24
CA ILE A 25 -1.26 -5.20 6.42
C ILE A 25 -2.48 -5.17 7.33
N ASN A 26 -3.46 -4.34 6.99
CA ASN A 26 -4.75 -4.12 7.63
C ASN A 26 -4.74 -3.60 9.09
N MET A 27 -3.69 -3.86 9.88
CA MET A 27 -3.56 -3.37 11.25
C MET A 27 -2.11 -3.04 11.58
N MET A 28 -1.87 -1.85 12.15
CA MET A 28 -0.58 -1.42 12.69
C MET A 28 -0.71 -1.29 14.22
N PRO A 29 0.21 -1.88 15.01
CA PRO A 29 0.19 -1.72 16.47
C PRO A 29 0.30 -0.26 16.89
N ILE A 30 -0.33 0.11 18.01
CA ILE A 30 -0.31 1.48 18.53
C ILE A 30 1.09 1.91 19.01
N SER A 31 1.93 0.95 19.41
CA SER A 31 3.32 1.20 19.83
C SER A 31 4.24 1.63 18.68
N VAL A 32 3.83 1.41 17.42
CA VAL A 32 4.59 1.83 16.25
C VAL A 32 4.33 3.31 15.99
N THR A 33 5.38 4.12 16.11
CA THR A 33 5.34 5.56 15.86
C THR A 33 5.81 5.93 14.45
N ASN A 34 6.54 5.03 13.79
CA ASN A 34 7.04 5.19 12.44
C ASN A 34 6.84 3.89 11.65
N GLY A 35 6.00 3.90 10.61
CA GLY A 35 5.76 2.70 9.81
C GLY A 35 4.77 2.91 8.68
N ILE A 36 4.62 1.87 7.86
CA ILE A 36 3.73 1.80 6.70
C ILE A 36 2.62 0.80 6.99
N LEU A 37 1.38 1.18 6.72
CA LEU A 37 0.21 0.32 6.77
C LEU A 37 -0.43 0.26 5.38
N LEU A 38 -0.57 -0.94 4.84
CA LEU A 38 -1.39 -1.22 3.67
C LEU A 38 -2.77 -1.65 4.14
N ARG A 39 -3.84 -1.06 3.60
CA ARG A 39 -5.21 -1.48 3.92
C ARG A 39 -5.99 -1.84 2.67
N ASN A 40 -6.76 -2.91 2.79
CA ASN A 40 -7.74 -3.29 1.79
C ASN A 40 -8.82 -2.21 1.64
N PRO A 41 -9.48 -2.16 0.47
CA PRO A 41 -10.64 -1.31 0.28
C PRO A 41 -11.74 -1.74 1.24
N ILE A 42 -12.45 -0.76 1.82
CA ILE A 42 -13.49 -1.02 2.84
C ILE A 42 -14.61 -1.89 2.25
N ASN A 43 -14.93 -1.69 0.97
CA ASN A 43 -15.97 -2.43 0.26
C ASN A 43 -15.49 -3.77 -0.33
N GLY A 44 -14.22 -4.13 -0.12
CA GLY A 44 -13.58 -5.27 -0.78
C GLY A 44 -13.34 -5.05 -2.28
N THR A 45 -12.75 -6.05 -2.92
CA THR A 45 -12.52 -6.07 -4.37
C THR A 45 -13.66 -6.78 -5.08
N LYS A 46 -14.28 -6.10 -6.04
CA LYS A 46 -15.34 -6.69 -6.87
C LYS A 46 -14.77 -7.82 -7.73
N ILE A 47 -15.49 -8.95 -7.77
CA ILE A 47 -15.19 -10.06 -8.68
C ILE A 47 -15.97 -9.85 -9.97
N ASP A 48 -15.27 -9.80 -11.09
CA ASP A 48 -15.88 -9.78 -12.42
C ASP A 48 -16.04 -11.22 -12.92
N HIS A 49 -17.28 -11.63 -13.18
CA HIS A 49 -17.59 -12.99 -13.63
C HIS A 49 -17.29 -13.21 -15.12
N GLU A 50 -17.21 -12.14 -15.91
CA GLU A 50 -16.86 -12.17 -17.32
C GLU A 50 -15.34 -12.15 -17.52
N LEU A 51 -14.60 -11.53 -16.61
CA LEU A 51 -13.14 -11.43 -16.60
C LEU A 51 -12.52 -12.20 -15.43
N LYS A 52 -12.74 -13.51 -15.39
CA LYS A 52 -12.22 -14.38 -14.32
C LYS A 52 -10.71 -14.26 -14.16
N GLY A 53 -10.26 -14.12 -12.92
CA GLY A 53 -8.85 -13.97 -12.58
C GLY A 53 -8.28 -12.58 -12.83
N HIS A 54 -9.07 -11.63 -13.35
CA HIS A 54 -8.70 -10.22 -13.46
C HIS A 54 -9.40 -9.37 -12.40
N TYR A 55 -8.68 -8.40 -11.88
CA TYR A 55 -9.14 -7.51 -10.82
C TYR A 55 -8.77 -6.07 -11.14
N ASN A 56 -9.67 -5.15 -10.85
CA ASN A 56 -9.44 -3.71 -10.88
C ASN A 56 -9.99 -3.14 -9.57
N THR A 57 -9.10 -2.65 -8.72
CA THR A 57 -9.44 -2.28 -7.34
C THR A 57 -8.51 -1.19 -6.84
N GLU A 58 -8.65 -0.88 -5.57
CA GLU A 58 -7.84 0.12 -4.88
C GLU A 58 -7.32 -0.45 -3.57
N PHE A 59 -6.26 0.16 -3.04
CA PHE A 59 -5.82 -0.05 -1.67
C PHE A 59 -5.28 1.25 -1.10
N LYS A 60 -5.24 1.36 0.23
CA LYS A 60 -4.74 2.54 0.91
C LYS A 60 -3.34 2.28 1.46
N VAL A 61 -2.43 3.22 1.24
CA VAL A 61 -1.14 3.29 1.94
C VAL A 61 -1.24 4.37 3.00
N ILE A 62 -0.88 4.05 4.23
CA ILE A 62 -0.80 4.98 5.35
C ILE A 62 0.63 4.95 5.89
N VAL A 63 1.28 6.11 5.95
CA VAL A 63 2.58 6.30 6.61
C VAL A 63 2.32 7.01 7.93
N ARG A 64 2.57 6.32 9.04
CA ARG A 64 2.62 6.93 10.37
C ARG A 64 4.03 7.42 10.64
N THR A 65 4.15 8.63 11.18
CA THR A 65 5.44 9.26 11.49
C THR A 65 5.30 10.25 12.64
N THR A 66 6.41 10.56 13.32
CA THR A 66 6.50 11.70 14.25
C THR A 66 6.97 12.99 13.56
N ASN A 67 7.41 12.91 12.31
CA ASN A 67 7.97 14.02 11.55
C ASN A 67 7.39 14.03 10.12
N TYR A 68 6.75 15.14 9.75
CA TYR A 68 6.07 15.30 8.46
C TYR A 68 7.01 15.09 7.27
N GLU A 69 8.16 15.77 7.26
CA GLU A 69 9.10 15.73 6.14
C GLU A 69 9.62 14.31 5.89
N THR A 70 9.93 13.59 6.97
CA THR A 70 10.39 12.20 6.91
C THR A 70 9.30 11.27 6.40
N GLY A 71 8.06 11.44 6.87
CA GLY A 71 6.92 10.67 6.39
C GLY A 71 6.60 10.94 4.93
N TYR A 72 6.64 12.19 4.51
CA TYR A 72 6.37 12.58 3.12
C TYR A 72 7.44 11.98 2.18
N LYS A 73 8.72 12.06 2.56
CA LYS A 73 9.82 11.41 1.82
C LYS A 73 9.61 9.90 1.71
N LEU A 74 9.17 9.24 2.79
CA LEU A 74 8.87 7.81 2.77
C LEU A 74 7.69 7.50 1.84
N MET A 75 6.62 8.29 1.88
CA MET A 75 5.47 8.14 0.99
C MET A 75 5.87 8.32 -0.48
N LYS A 76 6.75 9.28 -0.82
CA LYS A 76 7.25 9.42 -2.19
C LYS A 76 8.12 8.25 -2.64
N LYS A 77 8.85 7.59 -1.74
CA LYS A 77 9.55 6.32 -2.07
C LYS A 77 8.54 5.22 -2.40
N VAL A 78 7.46 5.10 -1.63
CA VAL A 78 6.37 4.16 -1.91
C VAL A 78 5.73 4.46 -3.25
N PHE A 79 5.40 5.73 -3.53
CA PHE A 79 4.85 6.15 -4.82
C PHE A 79 5.74 5.71 -5.98
N LYS A 80 7.03 6.05 -5.92
CA LYS A 80 7.98 5.69 -6.98
C LYS A 80 8.07 4.18 -7.19
N LEU A 81 8.07 3.39 -6.12
CA LEU A 81 8.21 1.94 -6.19
C LEU A 81 6.92 1.26 -6.70
N LEU A 82 5.76 1.78 -6.31
CA LEU A 82 4.45 1.18 -6.63
C LEU A 82 3.78 1.79 -7.86
N THR A 83 4.35 2.83 -8.48
CA THR A 83 3.98 3.24 -9.84
C THR A 83 4.55 2.22 -10.83
N LEU A 84 3.71 1.26 -11.20
CA LEU A 84 4.07 0.09 -11.98
C LEU A 84 3.22 0.01 -13.24
N ASP A 85 3.84 -0.46 -14.32
CA ASP A 85 3.18 -0.83 -15.57
C ASP A 85 3.75 -2.18 -16.01
N ASN A 86 2.87 -3.11 -16.35
CA ASN A 86 3.21 -4.45 -16.85
C ASN A 86 4.31 -5.18 -16.02
N HIS A 87 4.04 -5.38 -14.73
CA HIS A 87 5.01 -5.94 -13.77
C HIS A 87 4.57 -7.32 -13.26
N PHE A 88 5.52 -8.23 -13.08
CA PHE A 88 5.27 -9.59 -12.61
C PHE A 88 5.79 -9.76 -11.20
N VAL A 89 4.94 -10.27 -10.32
CA VAL A 89 5.28 -10.69 -8.96
C VAL A 89 4.72 -12.10 -8.73
N GLU A 90 5.10 -12.74 -7.63
CA GLU A 90 4.70 -14.12 -7.36
C GLU A 90 3.17 -14.30 -7.43
N GLY A 91 2.72 -15.12 -8.38
CA GLY A 91 1.31 -15.43 -8.62
C GLY A 91 0.47 -14.29 -9.21
N MET A 92 1.05 -13.13 -9.54
CA MET A 92 0.29 -11.96 -9.99
C MET A 92 0.98 -11.17 -11.10
N HIS A 93 0.22 -10.87 -12.15
CA HIS A 93 0.59 -9.91 -13.18
C HIS A 93 -0.08 -8.57 -12.89
N ILE A 94 0.69 -7.61 -12.40
CA ILE A 94 0.24 -6.23 -12.20
C ILE A 94 0.24 -5.56 -13.57
N LYS A 95 -0.94 -5.26 -14.09
CA LYS A 95 -1.09 -4.52 -15.34
C LYS A 95 -0.71 -3.07 -15.11
N GLN A 96 -1.29 -2.45 -14.09
CA GLN A 96 -1.02 -1.07 -13.70
C GLN A 96 -1.18 -0.90 -12.19
N CYS A 97 -0.33 -0.08 -11.58
CA CYS A 97 -0.52 0.41 -10.22
C CYS A 97 -0.01 1.85 -10.11
N TYR A 98 -0.75 2.73 -9.46
CA TYR A 98 -0.37 4.14 -9.29
C TYR A 98 -1.13 4.79 -8.13
N PRO A 99 -0.55 5.81 -7.47
CA PRO A 99 -1.27 6.62 -6.49
C PRO A 99 -2.37 7.43 -7.19
N ASP A 100 -3.56 7.49 -6.60
CA ASP A 100 -4.70 8.26 -7.10
C ASP A 100 -4.64 9.73 -6.66
N ASN A 101 -3.99 10.00 -5.52
CA ASN A 101 -3.88 11.33 -4.93
C ASN A 101 -2.53 11.56 -4.23
N GLU A 102 -2.12 12.84 -4.11
CA GLU A 102 -1.06 13.24 -3.18
C GLU A 102 -1.48 12.92 -1.73
N PRO A 103 -0.52 12.68 -0.81
CA PRO A 103 -0.82 12.22 0.54
C PRO A 103 -1.67 13.24 1.31
N ILE A 104 -2.76 12.76 1.90
CA ILE A 104 -3.62 13.51 2.81
C ILE A 104 -3.10 13.32 4.23
N GLU A 105 -2.95 14.40 4.98
CA GLU A 105 -2.48 14.37 6.36
C GLU A 105 -3.64 14.28 7.35
N TYR A 106 -3.50 13.40 8.34
CA TYR A 106 -4.40 13.24 9.46
C TYR A 106 -3.59 13.36 10.76
N PRO A 107 -3.90 14.32 11.65
CA PRO A 107 -3.32 14.32 12.99
C PRO A 107 -3.90 13.13 13.77
N ILE A 108 -3.06 12.35 14.45
CA ILE A 108 -3.54 11.35 15.41
C ILE A 108 -3.77 12.06 16.75
N SER A 109 -4.97 11.91 17.31
CA SER A 109 -5.39 12.61 18.53
C SER A 109 -4.62 12.20 19.79
N GLU A 110 -4.03 11.00 19.81
CA GLU A 110 -3.25 10.49 20.94
C GLU A 110 -1.86 10.04 20.49
N GLY A 111 -0.83 10.72 20.97
CA GLY A 111 0.55 10.50 20.56
C GLY A 111 1.01 11.54 19.55
N ASN A 112 2.24 12.04 19.73
CA ASN A 112 2.87 13.08 18.92
C ASN A 112 3.23 12.58 17.50
N THR A 113 2.26 11.98 16.81
CA THR A 113 2.37 11.31 15.52
C THR A 113 1.29 11.82 14.57
N LEU A 114 1.60 11.78 13.28
CA LEU A 114 0.68 12.07 12.19
C LEU A 114 0.65 10.88 11.23
N GLU A 115 -0.46 10.75 10.51
CA GLU A 115 -0.63 9.79 9.43
C GLU A 115 -0.76 10.52 8.10
N LEU A 116 0.03 10.10 7.12
CA LEU A 116 -0.10 10.49 5.72
C LEU A 116 -0.74 9.33 4.96
N ALA A 117 -1.88 9.55 4.33
CA ALA A 117 -2.58 8.50 3.59
C ALA A 117 -2.73 8.83 2.10
N SER A 118 -2.60 7.83 1.25
CA SER A 118 -2.89 7.93 -0.18
C SER A 118 -3.54 6.65 -0.68
N ASP A 119 -4.54 6.80 -1.53
CA ASP A 119 -5.17 5.68 -2.22
C ASP A 119 -4.36 5.34 -3.48
N PHE A 120 -4.27 4.05 -3.78
CA PHE A 120 -3.64 3.51 -4.96
C PHE A 120 -4.67 2.75 -5.77
N LYS A 121 -4.67 2.98 -7.09
CA LYS A 121 -5.39 2.12 -8.04
C LYS A 121 -4.48 0.99 -8.46
N ILE A 122 -5.04 -0.20 -8.61
CA ILE A 122 -4.33 -1.38 -9.09
C ILE A 122 -5.23 -2.25 -9.97
N ALA A 123 -4.72 -2.58 -11.15
CA ALA A 123 -5.29 -3.57 -12.05
C ALA A 123 -4.31 -4.74 -12.19
N PHE A 124 -4.78 -5.97 -11.99
CA PHE A 124 -3.93 -7.15 -12.00
C PHE A 124 -4.68 -8.41 -12.45
N SER A 125 -3.92 -9.47 -12.74
CA SER A 125 -4.44 -10.82 -12.94
C SER A 125 -3.68 -11.85 -12.11
N GLU A 126 -4.37 -12.92 -11.75
CA GLU A 126 -3.74 -14.13 -11.23
C GLU A 126 -2.93 -14.83 -12.35
N ILE A 127 -1.72 -15.27 -12.01
CA ILE A 127 -0.91 -16.13 -12.88
C ILE A 127 -1.02 -17.54 -12.29
N THR A 128 -1.49 -18.48 -13.10
CA THR A 128 -1.61 -19.90 -12.74
C THR A 128 -0.29 -20.62 -12.92
#